data_AF-A0A924DF27-F1
#
_entry.id   AF-A0A924DF27-F1
#
_cell.length_a   1.000
_cell.length_b   1.000
_cell.length_c   1.000
_cell.angle_alpha   90.00
_cell.angle_beta   90.00
_cell.angle_gamma   90.00
#
_symmetry.space_group_name_H-M   'P 1'
#
loop_
_entity.id
_entity.type
_entity.pdbx_description
1 polymer ?
#
loop_
_entity_poly.entity_id
_entity_poly.type
_entity_poly.pdbx_seq_one_letter_code
_entity_poly.pdbx_strand_id
1 'polypeptide(L)'
;MKTNFWKALGATSVLLLMGSVNAKAQDDPKPVPPGAPVDAPAGGGQRQGGGGQRGGQGRVSLSTVPVLYMKSELKLTDEQATKITAIQTKAQDEIKAMRAAITPGGDPMTRREANMKVQEANKKTDDEIKAVLNEDQTKMLPDFMKETQALVGAGLPATTLGDLKLTPEQKKKIVELTDKMQADLKDLPRAEYRAKQRELRKDLSEKAMALMTDEQKETLKKNASGMKAKRVKAGAKETE
;
A
#
# COMPACT_ATOMS: atom_id res chain seq x y z
N MET A 1 22.69 19.03 -35.39
CA MET A 1 24.00 18.98 -34.70
C MET A 1 24.34 20.37 -34.20
N LYS A 2 24.31 20.59 -32.88
CA LYS A 2 24.89 21.76 -32.22
C LYS A 2 25.47 21.29 -30.89
N THR A 3 26.79 21.14 -30.88
CA THR A 3 27.60 20.88 -29.69
C THR A 3 27.99 22.21 -29.05
N ASN A 4 28.16 22.19 -27.72
CA ASN A 4 29.33 22.69 -26.99
C ASN A 4 29.00 23.37 -25.64
N PHE A 5 29.71 22.88 -24.62
CA PHE A 5 30.47 23.64 -23.62
C PHE A 5 29.70 24.47 -22.57
N TRP A 6 29.76 24.04 -21.30
CA TRP A 6 30.65 24.66 -20.30
C TRP A 6 30.75 23.79 -19.03
N LYS A 7 32.01 23.55 -18.60
CA LYS A 7 32.41 23.11 -17.26
C LYS A 7 32.84 24.36 -16.48
N ALA A 8 32.51 24.46 -15.19
CA ALA A 8 33.26 25.18 -14.15
C ALA A 8 32.68 24.78 -12.78
N LEU A 9 33.44 24.12 -11.90
CA LEU A 9 34.13 24.71 -10.72
C LEU A 9 33.12 25.40 -9.79
N GLY A 10 32.85 24.95 -8.55
CA GLY A 10 33.79 24.53 -7.52
C GLY A 10 33.80 25.61 -6.44
N ALA A 11 33.22 25.35 -5.26
CA ALA A 11 33.43 26.16 -4.07
C ALA A 11 33.06 25.37 -2.81
N THR A 12 34.12 24.98 -2.10
CA THR A 12 34.13 24.47 -0.73
C THR A 12 33.69 25.58 0.24
N SER A 13 32.84 25.27 1.20
CA SER A 13 32.71 26.07 2.42
C SER A 13 32.41 25.15 3.60
N VAL A 14 33.44 25.00 4.44
CA VAL A 14 33.40 24.50 5.80
C VAL A 14 33.07 25.68 6.70
N LEU A 15 32.05 25.58 7.56
CA LEU A 15 32.13 26.19 8.89
C LEU A 15 31.15 25.55 9.89
N LEU A 16 31.74 25.12 11.00
CA LEU A 16 31.17 24.77 12.31
C LEU A 16 30.06 25.73 12.77
N LEU A 17 29.12 25.24 13.59
CA LEU A 17 29.07 25.57 15.03
C LEU A 17 27.86 24.97 15.77
N MET A 18 28.17 24.51 16.99
CA MET A 18 27.37 24.54 18.22
C MET A 18 26.26 23.49 18.40
N GLY A 19 26.62 22.49 19.20
CA GLY A 19 25.68 21.61 19.88
C GLY A 19 24.87 22.34 20.96
N SER A 20 23.70 21.80 21.23
CA SER A 20 22.92 22.09 22.43
C SER A 20 22.58 20.77 23.10
N VAL A 21 23.18 20.55 24.27
CA VAL A 21 22.89 19.44 25.18
C VAL A 21 21.59 19.80 25.90
N ASN A 22 20.51 19.06 25.65
CA ASN A 22 19.29 19.16 26.44
C ASN A 22 19.38 18.16 27.60
N ALA A 23 19.69 18.67 28.79
CA ALA A 23 19.60 17.93 30.04
C ALA A 23 18.12 17.66 30.36
N LYS A 24 17.73 16.38 30.39
CA LYS A 24 16.45 15.94 30.97
C LYS A 24 16.70 15.67 32.44
N ALA A 25 16.08 16.47 33.31
CA ALA A 25 15.90 16.13 34.71
C ALA A 25 15.01 14.87 34.80
N GLN A 26 15.50 13.84 35.49
CA GLN A 26 14.70 12.74 36.01
C GLN A 26 14.07 13.22 37.31
N ASP A 27 12.76 13.44 37.30
CA ASP A 27 11.97 13.51 38.53
C ASP A 27 11.67 12.07 38.97
N ASP A 28 12.23 11.68 40.11
CA ASP A 28 11.91 10.42 40.78
C ASP A 28 10.44 10.43 41.27
N PRO A 29 9.66 9.35 41.06
CA PRO A 29 8.33 9.24 41.65
C PRO A 29 8.45 8.97 43.16
N LYS A 30 7.83 9.85 43.96
CA LYS A 30 7.63 9.64 45.40
C LYS A 30 6.84 8.33 45.65
N PRO A 31 7.22 7.50 46.63
CA PRO A 31 6.45 6.34 47.03
C PRO A 31 5.13 6.75 47.71
N VAL A 32 4.03 6.15 47.27
CA VAL A 32 2.70 6.32 47.87
C VAL A 32 2.59 5.42 49.10
N PRO A 33 2.09 5.90 50.25
CA PRO A 33 1.85 5.05 51.43
C PRO A 33 0.67 4.09 51.20
N PRO A 34 0.71 2.86 51.75
CA PRO A 34 -0.36 1.89 51.61
C PRO A 34 -1.51 2.18 52.59
N GLY A 35 -2.75 2.22 52.10
CA GLY A 35 -3.94 2.03 52.96
C GLY A 35 -5.04 3.10 52.93
N ALA A 36 -5.44 3.63 51.77
CA ALA A 36 -6.71 4.38 51.66
C ALA A 36 -7.75 3.56 50.85
N PRO A 37 -9.00 3.41 51.34
CA PRO A 37 -10.05 2.72 50.61
C PRO A 37 -10.59 3.63 49.49
N VAL A 38 -10.72 3.08 48.28
CA VAL A 38 -11.24 3.78 47.10
C VAL A 38 -12.58 3.19 46.68
N ASP A 39 -13.67 3.79 47.17
CA ASP A 39 -15.00 3.68 46.56
C ASP A 39 -15.30 5.00 45.83
N ALA A 40 -15.09 5.02 44.50
CA ALA A 40 -15.75 5.94 43.57
C ALA A 40 -15.60 5.43 42.12
N PRO A 41 -16.67 5.45 41.30
CA PRO A 41 -16.63 4.98 39.92
C PRO A 41 -16.16 6.11 39.00
N ALA A 42 -15.00 5.94 38.38
CA ALA A 42 -14.52 6.90 37.39
C ALA A 42 -13.57 6.24 36.39
N GLY A 43 -13.73 6.67 35.14
CA GLY A 43 -12.62 6.67 34.19
C GLY A 43 -12.68 5.57 33.17
N GLY A 44 -13.42 5.83 32.09
CA GLY A 44 -13.23 5.14 30.83
C GLY A 44 -11.74 5.02 30.53
N GLY A 45 -11.28 3.78 30.40
CA GLY A 45 -9.90 3.45 30.08
C GLY A 45 -9.47 4.21 28.84
N GLN A 46 -8.66 5.24 29.08
CA GLN A 46 -7.83 5.94 28.13
C GLN A 46 -7.04 4.88 27.35
N ARG A 47 -7.57 4.43 26.21
CA ARG A 47 -6.83 3.62 25.23
C ARG A 47 -5.74 4.52 24.66
N GLN A 48 -4.64 4.58 25.39
CA GLN A 48 -3.48 5.38 25.09
C GLN A 48 -2.86 4.89 23.78
N GLY A 49 -3.11 5.67 22.73
CA GLY A 49 -2.08 6.03 21.77
C GLY A 49 -1.55 4.90 20.89
N GLY A 50 -2.43 4.21 20.16
CA GLY A 50 -2.07 3.56 18.88
C GLY A 50 -1.70 4.60 17.81
N GLY A 51 -0.66 5.39 18.07
CA GLY A 51 -0.12 6.42 17.20
C GLY A 51 1.16 5.91 16.56
N GLY A 52 1.04 5.19 15.44
CA GLY A 52 2.25 4.69 14.75
C GLY A 52 2.05 4.00 13.42
N GLN A 53 0.83 3.94 12.88
CA GLN A 53 0.54 3.33 11.57
C GLN A 53 -0.28 4.28 10.70
N ARG A 54 0.16 5.54 10.64
CA ARG A 54 -0.26 6.43 9.55
C ARG A 54 0.76 6.25 8.43
N GLY A 55 0.40 5.49 7.39
CA GLY A 55 1.23 5.36 6.19
C GLY A 55 1.09 4.05 5.41
N GLY A 56 0.42 3.03 5.95
CA GLY A 56 0.10 1.80 5.21
C GLY A 56 -1.11 1.94 4.29
N GLN A 57 -1.40 3.13 3.77
CA GLN A 57 -2.25 3.21 2.57
C GLN A 57 -1.47 2.44 1.52
N GLY A 58 -1.91 1.20 1.27
CA GLY A 58 -1.25 0.27 0.37
C GLY A 58 -1.05 0.97 -0.96
N ARG A 59 0.13 1.54 -1.14
CA ARG A 59 0.52 2.12 -2.42
C ARG A 59 0.53 0.94 -3.35
N VAL A 60 -0.27 1.05 -4.41
CA VAL A 60 -0.16 0.13 -5.53
C VAL A 60 1.27 0.22 -6.03
N SER A 61 1.92 -0.92 -6.17
CA SER A 61 3.27 -1.08 -6.73
C SER A 61 3.17 -2.01 -7.94
N LEU A 62 4.07 -1.85 -8.91
CA LEU A 62 4.09 -2.67 -10.13
C LEU A 62 4.25 -4.15 -9.80
N SER A 63 4.86 -4.49 -8.66
CA SER A 63 4.95 -5.87 -8.16
C SER A 63 3.59 -6.52 -7.86
N THR A 64 2.55 -5.71 -7.65
CA THR A 64 1.21 -6.16 -7.22
C THR A 64 0.16 -6.09 -8.33
N VAL A 65 0.49 -5.48 -9.47
CA VAL A 65 -0.44 -5.33 -10.60
C VAL A 65 -0.35 -6.55 -11.51
N PRO A 66 -1.47 -7.18 -11.91
CA PRO A 66 -1.43 -8.33 -12.81
C PRO A 66 -0.77 -7.99 -14.15
N VAL A 67 0.10 -8.89 -14.62
CA VAL A 67 0.75 -8.74 -15.93
C VAL A 67 -0.26 -8.63 -17.06
N LEU A 68 -1.39 -9.34 -16.98
CA LEU A 68 -2.46 -9.24 -17.98
C LEU A 68 -3.00 -7.81 -18.09
N TYR A 69 -3.15 -7.12 -16.96
CA TYR A 69 -3.60 -5.72 -16.92
C TYR A 69 -2.51 -4.78 -17.45
N MET A 70 -1.26 -4.97 -17.03
CA MET A 70 -0.13 -4.19 -17.57
C MET A 70 -0.01 -4.37 -19.09
N LYS A 71 -0.24 -5.58 -19.60
CA LYS A 71 -0.17 -5.90 -21.02
C LYS A 71 -1.22 -5.15 -21.83
N SER A 72 -2.46 -5.06 -21.35
CA SER A 72 -3.51 -4.31 -22.06
C SER A 72 -3.26 -2.81 -22.05
N GLU A 73 -2.89 -2.24 -20.89
CA GLU A 73 -2.79 -0.78 -20.73
C GLU A 73 -1.48 -0.21 -21.27
N LEU A 74 -0.36 -0.88 -21.01
CA LEU A 74 0.97 -0.46 -21.47
C LEU A 74 1.34 -1.08 -22.82
N LYS A 75 0.42 -1.84 -23.44
CA LYS A 75 0.65 -2.50 -24.74
C LYS A 75 1.97 -3.29 -24.75
N LEU A 76 2.19 -4.09 -23.71
CA LEU A 76 3.42 -4.87 -23.56
C LEU A 76 3.52 -5.92 -24.67
N THR A 77 4.74 -6.15 -25.16
CA THR A 77 5.01 -7.31 -26.02
C THR A 77 4.92 -8.61 -25.22
N ASP A 78 4.76 -9.74 -25.89
CA ASP A 78 4.74 -11.06 -25.25
C ASP A 78 6.05 -11.34 -24.49
N GLU A 79 7.18 -10.91 -25.03
CA GLU A 79 8.48 -11.03 -24.39
C GLU A 79 8.56 -10.18 -23.10
N GLN A 80 8.10 -8.93 -23.15
CA GLN A 80 8.05 -8.07 -21.96
C GLN A 80 7.14 -8.64 -20.88
N ALA A 81 5.94 -9.11 -21.27
CA ALA A 81 5.00 -9.74 -20.34
C ALA A 81 5.61 -10.99 -19.69
N THR A 82 6.36 -11.80 -20.45
CA THR A 82 7.06 -12.98 -19.93
C THR A 82 8.14 -12.59 -18.91
N LYS A 83 8.97 -11.59 -19.24
CA LYS A 83 10.01 -11.08 -18.31
C LYS A 83 9.42 -10.51 -17.02
N ILE A 84 8.36 -9.70 -17.14
CA ILE A 84 7.68 -9.13 -15.98
C ILE A 84 7.04 -10.22 -15.11
N THR A 85 6.46 -11.26 -15.72
CA THR A 85 5.91 -12.42 -14.98
C THR A 85 6.99 -13.11 -14.16
N ALA A 86 8.17 -13.34 -14.75
CA ALA A 86 9.30 -13.94 -14.04
C ALA A 86 9.78 -13.06 -12.87
N ILE A 87 9.91 -11.75 -13.09
CA ILE A 87 10.29 -10.77 -12.05
C ILE A 87 9.28 -10.80 -10.88
N GLN A 88 7.98 -10.72 -11.18
CA GLN A 88 6.93 -10.76 -10.15
C GLN A 88 6.90 -12.09 -9.40
N THR A 89 7.08 -13.22 -10.09
CA THR A 89 7.07 -14.56 -9.45
C THR A 89 8.21 -14.69 -8.45
N LYS A 90 9.42 -14.29 -8.86
CA LYS A 90 10.59 -14.27 -7.98
C LYS A 90 10.37 -13.38 -6.75
N ALA A 91 9.84 -12.18 -6.96
CA ALA A 91 9.54 -11.26 -5.86
C ALA A 91 8.48 -11.84 -4.89
N GLN A 92 7.46 -12.53 -5.40
CA GLN A 92 6.45 -13.20 -4.58
C GLN A 92 7.06 -14.31 -3.73
N ASP A 93 7.96 -15.12 -4.28
CA ASP A 93 8.66 -16.18 -3.55
C ASP A 93 9.58 -15.60 -2.47
N GLU A 94 10.35 -14.56 -2.78
CA GLU A 94 11.19 -13.84 -1.81
C GLU A 94 10.35 -13.27 -0.66
N ILE A 95 9.24 -12.59 -0.97
CA ILE A 95 8.33 -12.03 0.04
C ILE A 95 7.68 -13.14 0.88
N LYS A 96 7.31 -14.26 0.27
CA LYS A 96 6.73 -15.40 0.98
C LYS A 96 7.74 -16.01 1.96
N ALA A 97 8.99 -16.20 1.54
CA ALA A 97 10.07 -16.69 2.39
C ALA A 97 10.33 -15.72 3.57
N MET A 98 10.39 -14.41 3.30
CA MET A 98 10.54 -13.40 4.35
C MET A 98 9.38 -13.42 5.34
N ARG A 99 8.14 -13.61 4.88
CA ARG A 99 6.97 -13.70 5.77
C ARG A 99 6.96 -14.97 6.60
N ALA A 100 7.36 -16.10 6.03
CA ALA A 100 7.46 -17.37 6.75
C ALA A 100 8.44 -17.27 7.93
N ALA A 101 9.54 -16.50 7.77
CA ALA A 101 10.51 -16.26 8.84
C ALA A 101 9.98 -15.43 10.03
N ILE A 102 8.85 -14.75 9.90
CA ILE A 102 8.21 -13.94 10.99
C ILE A 102 7.24 -14.80 11.83
N THR A 103 6.92 -16.01 11.37
CA THR A 103 5.97 -16.94 12.02
C THR A 103 6.54 -17.39 13.38
N PRO A 104 5.70 -17.66 14.41
CA PRO A 104 6.19 -18.16 15.69
C PRO A 104 7.08 -19.40 15.52
N GLY A 105 8.35 -19.31 15.94
CA GLY A 105 9.36 -20.37 15.77
C GLY A 105 10.45 -20.08 14.71
N GLY A 106 10.34 -19.00 13.93
CA GLY A 106 11.42 -18.50 13.07
C GLY A 106 12.43 -17.61 13.79
N ASP A 107 13.57 -17.35 13.15
CA ASP A 107 14.58 -16.38 13.60
C ASP A 107 13.91 -15.03 13.87
N PRO A 108 14.11 -14.38 15.04
CA PRO A 108 13.27 -13.28 15.48
C PRO A 108 13.55 -11.98 14.69
N MET A 109 13.03 -11.89 13.48
CA MET A 109 12.93 -10.62 12.78
C MET A 109 11.76 -9.82 13.35
N THR A 110 12.00 -8.58 13.73
CA THR A 110 10.91 -7.72 14.18
C THR A 110 9.94 -7.49 13.02
N ARG A 111 8.64 -7.37 13.32
CA ARG A 111 7.62 -7.02 12.32
C ARG A 111 7.96 -5.74 11.55
N ARG A 112 8.71 -4.82 12.17
CA ARG A 112 9.19 -3.59 11.55
C ARG A 112 10.23 -3.87 10.47
N GLU A 113 11.27 -4.64 10.77
CA GLU A 113 12.32 -4.97 9.80
C GLU A 113 11.77 -5.79 8.64
N ALA A 114 10.85 -6.72 8.91
CA ALA A 114 10.18 -7.46 7.85
C ALA A 114 9.41 -6.55 6.89
N ASN A 115 8.68 -5.56 7.42
CA ASN A 115 8.00 -4.58 6.58
C ASN A 115 8.99 -3.75 5.74
N MET A 116 10.16 -3.38 6.30
CA MET A 116 11.19 -2.67 5.55
C MET A 116 11.76 -3.53 4.41
N LYS A 117 12.10 -4.79 4.69
CA LYS A 117 12.58 -5.72 3.65
C LYS A 117 11.54 -5.96 2.55
N VAL A 118 10.26 -6.08 2.90
CA VAL A 118 9.18 -6.18 1.90
C VAL A 118 9.06 -4.91 1.06
N GLN A 119 9.22 -3.73 1.65
CA GLN A 119 9.24 -2.47 0.89
C GLN A 119 10.44 -2.38 -0.05
N GLU A 120 11.63 -2.77 0.40
CA GLU A 120 12.84 -2.83 -0.43
C GLU A 120 12.69 -3.81 -1.58
N ALA A 121 12.16 -5.01 -1.32
CA ALA A 121 11.87 -6.00 -2.34
C ALA A 121 10.90 -5.44 -3.39
N ASN A 122 9.79 -4.83 -2.97
CA ASN A 122 8.84 -4.20 -3.89
C ASN A 122 9.47 -3.08 -4.71
N LYS A 123 10.30 -2.22 -4.11
CA LYS A 123 11.00 -1.15 -4.83
C LYS A 123 11.94 -1.73 -5.89
N LYS A 124 12.72 -2.75 -5.52
CA LYS A 124 13.62 -3.44 -6.43
C LYS A 124 12.84 -4.06 -7.59
N THR A 125 11.72 -4.73 -7.32
CA THR A 125 10.83 -5.29 -8.34
C THR A 125 10.28 -4.20 -9.25
N ASP A 126 9.86 -3.05 -8.71
CA ASP A 126 9.38 -1.92 -9.52
C ASP A 126 10.47 -1.41 -10.47
N ASP A 127 11.73 -1.33 -10.02
CA ASP A 127 12.85 -0.87 -10.83
C ASP A 127 13.26 -1.91 -11.90
N GLU A 128 13.24 -3.20 -11.57
CA GLU A 128 13.44 -4.29 -12.54
C GLU A 128 12.35 -4.31 -13.62
N ILE A 129 11.09 -4.08 -13.24
CA ILE A 129 9.97 -3.99 -14.19
C ILE A 129 10.16 -2.78 -15.11
N LYS A 130 10.49 -1.59 -14.57
CA LYS A 130 10.73 -0.38 -15.38
C LYS A 130 11.84 -0.58 -16.40
N ALA A 131 12.90 -1.32 -16.05
CA ALA A 131 14.00 -1.61 -16.97
C ALA A 131 13.59 -2.50 -18.16
N VAL A 132 12.46 -3.20 -18.09
CA VAL A 132 11.90 -4.00 -19.21
C VAL A 132 11.06 -3.13 -20.15
N LEU A 133 10.58 -1.97 -19.68
CA LEU A 133 9.72 -1.08 -20.46
C LEU A 133 10.55 -0.22 -21.43
N ASN A 134 9.95 0.12 -22.57
CA ASN A 134 10.52 1.12 -23.46
C ASN A 134 10.16 2.54 -22.97
N GLU A 135 10.67 3.56 -23.68
CA GLU A 135 10.48 4.96 -23.30
C GLU A 135 8.99 5.37 -23.30
N ASP A 136 8.23 4.98 -24.32
CA ASP A 136 6.82 5.33 -24.43
C ASP A 136 5.97 4.69 -23.32
N GLN A 137 6.23 3.42 -23.02
CA GLN A 137 5.59 2.71 -21.91
C GLN A 137 5.95 3.33 -20.56
N THR A 138 7.19 3.76 -20.39
CA THR A 138 7.65 4.45 -19.18
C THR A 138 6.93 5.79 -18.99
N LYS A 139 6.67 6.53 -20.07
CA LYS A 139 5.88 7.78 -20.04
C LYS A 139 4.42 7.53 -19.65
N MET A 140 3.85 6.37 -19.97
CA MET A 140 2.48 6.00 -19.60
C MET A 140 2.34 5.55 -18.14
N LEU A 141 3.45 5.22 -17.46
CA LEU A 141 3.41 4.68 -16.10
C LEU A 141 2.71 5.58 -15.07
N PRO A 142 2.92 6.91 -15.02
CA PRO A 142 2.27 7.74 -14.00
C PRO A 142 0.74 7.67 -14.07
N ASP A 143 0.18 7.76 -15.28
CA ASP A 143 -1.27 7.69 -15.49
C ASP A 143 -1.80 6.29 -15.24
N PHE A 144 -1.08 5.26 -15.71
CA PHE A 144 -1.40 3.85 -15.41
C PHE A 144 -1.44 3.58 -13.90
N MET A 145 -0.47 4.10 -13.14
CA MET A 145 -0.42 3.92 -11.69
C MET A 145 -1.52 4.71 -10.98
N LYS A 146 -1.83 5.93 -11.43
CA LYS A 146 -2.97 6.71 -10.91
C LYS A 146 -4.28 5.99 -11.13
N GLU A 147 -4.53 5.50 -12.35
CA GLU A 147 -5.72 4.73 -12.68
C GLU A 147 -5.81 3.46 -11.82
N THR A 148 -4.73 2.68 -11.77
CA THR A 148 -4.71 1.44 -10.98
C THR A 148 -4.97 1.73 -9.50
N GLN A 149 -4.39 2.80 -8.95
CA GLN A 149 -4.64 3.21 -7.58
C GLN A 149 -6.10 3.62 -7.34
N ALA A 150 -6.74 4.28 -8.31
CA ALA A 150 -8.15 4.63 -8.21
C ALA A 150 -9.05 3.38 -8.24
N LEU A 151 -8.80 2.45 -9.16
CA LEU A 151 -9.54 1.19 -9.26
C LEU A 151 -9.43 0.38 -7.96
N VAL A 152 -8.23 0.25 -7.40
CA VAL A 152 -8.02 -0.43 -6.11
C VAL A 152 -8.65 0.36 -4.96
N GLY A 153 -8.57 1.69 -4.99
CA GLY A 153 -9.21 2.59 -4.02
C GLY A 153 -10.73 2.44 -3.98
N ALA A 154 -11.35 2.11 -5.13
CA ALA A 154 -12.77 1.81 -5.25
C ALA A 154 -13.18 0.40 -4.76
N GLY A 155 -12.24 -0.34 -4.20
CA GLY A 155 -12.48 -1.67 -3.63
C GLY A 155 -12.28 -2.83 -4.61
N LEU A 156 -11.71 -2.56 -5.79
CA LEU A 156 -11.38 -3.62 -6.74
C LEU A 156 -10.07 -4.30 -6.36
N PRO A 157 -10.05 -5.64 -6.17
CA PRO A 157 -8.79 -6.32 -5.89
C PRO A 157 -7.85 -6.20 -7.09
N ALA A 158 -6.63 -5.75 -6.84
CA ALA A 158 -5.61 -5.57 -7.89
C ALA A 158 -5.46 -6.82 -8.77
N THR A 159 -5.50 -8.01 -8.15
CA THR A 159 -5.38 -9.32 -8.82
C THR A 159 -6.43 -9.59 -9.89
N THR A 160 -7.56 -8.88 -9.86
CA THR A 160 -8.70 -9.10 -10.76
C THR A 160 -8.75 -8.11 -11.92
N LEU A 161 -7.94 -7.05 -11.90
CA LEU A 161 -8.06 -5.94 -12.87
C LEU A 161 -7.90 -6.39 -14.33
N GLY A 162 -7.05 -7.39 -14.59
CA GLY A 162 -6.89 -7.97 -15.93
C GLY A 162 -8.10 -8.79 -16.39
N ASP A 163 -8.79 -9.46 -15.47
CA ASP A 163 -9.93 -10.33 -15.77
C ASP A 163 -11.24 -9.55 -15.91
N LEU A 164 -11.36 -8.41 -15.23
CA LEU A 164 -12.56 -7.58 -15.26
C LEU A 164 -12.81 -6.94 -16.63
N LYS A 165 -11.78 -6.79 -17.47
CA LYS A 165 -11.89 -6.18 -18.80
C LYS A 165 -12.72 -4.88 -18.77
N LEU A 166 -12.43 -4.01 -17.81
CA LEU A 166 -13.17 -2.75 -17.63
C LEU A 166 -13.05 -1.89 -18.89
N THR A 167 -14.17 -1.36 -19.36
CA THR A 167 -14.18 -0.45 -20.50
C THR A 167 -13.52 0.88 -20.13
N PRO A 168 -12.98 1.65 -21.11
CA PRO A 168 -12.42 2.98 -20.85
C PRO A 168 -13.39 3.91 -20.12
N GLU A 169 -14.68 3.86 -20.45
CA GLU A 169 -15.71 4.66 -19.79
C GLU A 169 -15.93 4.25 -18.33
N GLN A 170 -15.97 2.95 -18.03
CA GLN A 170 -16.09 2.46 -16.65
C GLN A 170 -14.90 2.90 -15.81
N LYS A 171 -13.67 2.75 -16.33
CA LYS A 171 -12.45 3.18 -15.64
C LYS A 171 -12.47 4.68 -15.35
N LYS A 172 -12.79 5.49 -16.36
CA LYS A 172 -12.92 6.95 -16.21
C LYS A 172 -13.91 7.33 -15.10
N LYS A 173 -15.10 6.74 -15.10
CA LYS A 173 -16.11 7.01 -14.05
C LYS A 173 -15.63 6.58 -12.66
N ILE A 174 -14.92 5.45 -12.53
CA ILE A 174 -14.36 5.01 -11.24
C ILE A 174 -13.25 5.94 -10.76
N VAL A 175 -12.40 6.43 -11.68
CA VAL A 175 -11.36 7.44 -11.36
C VAL A 175 -12.02 8.73 -10.86
N GLU A 176 -13.04 9.25 -11.56
CA GLU A 176 -13.78 10.45 -11.14
C GLU A 176 -14.44 10.29 -9.76
N LEU A 177 -15.05 9.14 -9.49
CA LEU A 177 -15.62 8.83 -8.18
C LEU A 177 -14.55 8.79 -7.07
N THR A 178 -13.38 8.24 -7.37
CA THR A 178 -12.27 8.14 -6.40
C THR A 178 -11.63 9.51 -6.14
N ASP A 179 -11.42 10.31 -7.19
CA ASP A 179 -10.91 11.68 -7.08
C ASP A 179 -11.88 12.56 -6.24
N LYS A 180 -13.19 12.41 -6.44
CA LYS A 180 -14.22 13.09 -5.62
C LYS A 180 -14.15 12.66 -4.15
N MET A 181 -14.11 11.35 -3.87
CA MET A 181 -13.95 10.87 -2.50
C MET A 181 -12.67 11.43 -1.85
N GLN A 182 -11.56 11.47 -2.59
CA GLN A 182 -10.30 11.99 -2.06
C GLN A 182 -10.38 13.48 -1.74
N ALA A 183 -11.08 14.27 -2.57
CA ALA A 183 -11.37 15.68 -2.30
C ALA A 183 -12.22 15.85 -1.04
N ASP A 184 -13.33 15.10 -0.91
CA ASP A 184 -14.21 15.14 0.27
C ASP A 184 -13.44 14.78 1.56
N LEU A 185 -12.44 13.89 1.46
CA LEU A 185 -11.57 13.51 2.58
C LEU A 185 -10.51 14.55 2.97
N LYS A 186 -10.14 15.44 2.05
CA LYS A 186 -9.06 16.41 2.27
C LYS A 186 -9.46 17.49 3.28
N ASP A 187 -10.71 17.91 3.25
CA ASP A 187 -11.21 19.06 4.01
C ASP A 187 -11.80 18.66 5.37
N LEU A 188 -11.81 17.36 5.70
CA LEU A 188 -12.42 16.85 6.92
C LEU A 188 -11.52 16.98 8.16
N PRO A 189 -12.07 17.41 9.32
CA PRO A 189 -11.39 17.35 10.59
C PRO A 189 -10.97 15.92 10.95
N ARG A 190 -9.82 15.79 11.62
CA ARG A 190 -9.27 14.47 12.00
C ARG A 190 -10.22 13.63 12.85
N ALA A 191 -11.08 14.27 13.65
CA ALA A 191 -12.08 13.62 14.49
C ALA A 191 -13.15 12.89 13.64
N GLU A 192 -13.58 13.49 12.53
CA GLU A 192 -14.63 12.97 11.66
C GLU A 192 -14.09 12.06 10.55
N TYR A 193 -12.82 12.26 10.18
CA TYR A 193 -12.14 11.58 9.07
C TYR A 193 -12.39 10.07 9.04
N ARG A 194 -12.28 9.37 10.19
CA ARG A 194 -12.43 7.91 10.24
C ARG A 194 -13.85 7.44 9.96
N ALA A 195 -14.86 8.14 10.48
CA ALA A 195 -16.26 7.79 10.27
C ALA A 195 -16.63 8.05 8.81
N LYS A 196 -16.31 9.25 8.33
CA LYS A 196 -16.62 9.66 6.96
C LYS A 196 -15.86 8.87 5.91
N GLN A 197 -14.60 8.49 6.16
CA GLN A 197 -13.85 7.60 5.28
C GLN A 197 -14.50 6.22 5.12
N ARG A 198 -15.14 5.66 6.16
CA ARG A 198 -15.86 4.38 6.03
C ARG A 198 -17.11 4.54 5.18
N GLU A 199 -17.88 5.59 5.42
CA GLU A 199 -19.10 5.92 4.66
C GLU A 199 -18.78 6.14 3.18
N LEU A 200 -17.81 7.02 2.89
CA LEU A 200 -17.41 7.34 1.52
C LEU A 200 -16.82 6.12 0.80
N ARG A 201 -16.05 5.26 1.49
CA ARG A 201 -15.56 4.02 0.87
C ARG A 201 -16.69 3.04 0.54
N LYS A 202 -17.72 2.96 1.39
CA LYS A 202 -18.90 2.13 1.13
C LYS A 202 -19.66 2.66 -0.09
N ASP A 203 -19.95 3.95 -0.10
CA ASP A 203 -20.62 4.63 -1.22
C ASP A 203 -19.83 4.50 -2.53
N LEU A 204 -18.50 4.71 -2.48
CA LEU A 204 -17.62 4.52 -3.63
C LEU A 204 -17.69 3.09 -4.16
N SER A 205 -17.62 2.09 -3.28
CA SER A 205 -17.69 0.68 -3.68
C SER A 205 -19.05 0.32 -4.29
N GLU A 206 -20.15 0.81 -3.71
CA GLU A 206 -21.50 0.61 -4.25
C GLU A 206 -21.66 1.24 -5.64
N LYS A 207 -21.21 2.49 -5.81
CA LYS A 207 -21.24 3.18 -7.11
C LYS A 207 -20.33 2.52 -8.15
N ALA A 208 -19.13 2.10 -7.76
CA ALA A 208 -18.22 1.38 -8.64
C ALA A 208 -18.84 0.04 -9.10
N MET A 209 -19.48 -0.71 -8.20
CA MET A 209 -20.18 -1.95 -8.53
C MET A 209 -21.39 -1.73 -9.44
N ALA A 210 -22.09 -0.60 -9.28
CA ALA A 210 -23.22 -0.26 -10.15
C ALA A 210 -22.79 0.04 -11.60
N LEU A 211 -21.55 0.46 -11.82
CA LEU A 211 -20.99 0.67 -13.17
C LEU A 211 -20.58 -0.63 -13.87
N MET A 212 -20.55 -1.75 -13.15
CA MET A 212 -20.09 -3.04 -13.68
C MET A 212 -21.23 -3.84 -14.32
N THR A 213 -20.86 -4.65 -15.31
CA THR A 213 -21.74 -5.69 -15.85
C THR A 213 -21.90 -6.83 -14.85
N ASP A 214 -22.92 -7.66 -15.02
CA ASP A 214 -23.16 -8.77 -14.10
C ASP A 214 -22.03 -9.82 -14.17
N GLU A 215 -21.42 -10.03 -15.34
CA GLU A 215 -20.24 -10.88 -15.52
C GLU A 215 -19.02 -10.38 -14.73
N GLN A 216 -18.79 -9.06 -14.71
CA GLN A 216 -17.72 -8.42 -13.95
C GLN A 216 -17.95 -8.58 -12.44
N LYS A 217 -19.18 -8.35 -11.97
CA LYS A 217 -19.55 -8.57 -10.56
C LYS A 217 -19.36 -10.04 -10.17
N GLU A 218 -19.71 -10.96 -11.05
CA GLU A 218 -19.55 -12.40 -10.79
C GLU A 218 -18.07 -12.80 -10.71
N THR A 219 -17.22 -12.21 -11.55
CA THR A 219 -15.75 -12.34 -11.48
C THR A 219 -15.21 -11.90 -10.13
N LEU A 220 -15.70 -10.78 -9.59
CA LEU A 220 -15.32 -10.31 -8.25
C LEU A 220 -15.77 -11.28 -7.14
N LYS A 221 -17.01 -11.78 -7.20
CA LYS A 221 -17.53 -12.73 -6.20
C LYS A 221 -16.73 -14.03 -6.19
N LYS A 222 -16.41 -14.59 -7.35
CA LYS A 222 -15.61 -15.83 -7.50
C LYS A 222 -14.21 -15.66 -6.91
N ASN A 223 -13.57 -14.53 -7.15
CA ASN A 223 -12.26 -14.24 -6.58
C ASN A 223 -12.33 -14.07 -5.05
N ALA A 224 -13.36 -13.38 -4.54
CA ALA A 224 -13.57 -13.23 -3.11
C ALA A 224 -13.86 -14.58 -2.40
N SER A 225 -14.67 -15.46 -3.00
CA SER A 225 -14.97 -16.78 -2.45
C SER A 225 -13.75 -17.71 -2.51
N GLY A 226 -12.97 -17.67 -3.60
CA GLY A 226 -11.70 -18.40 -3.73
C GLY A 226 -10.69 -18.01 -2.66
N MET A 227 -10.60 -16.72 -2.32
CA MET A 227 -9.76 -16.25 -1.20
C MET A 227 -10.24 -16.77 0.16
N LYS A 228 -11.56 -16.75 0.41
CA LYS A 228 -12.13 -17.31 1.66
C LYS A 228 -11.82 -18.80 1.79
N ALA A 229 -12.01 -19.57 0.73
CA ALA A 229 -11.71 -21.01 0.72
C ALA A 229 -10.23 -21.31 1.01
N LYS A 230 -9.31 -20.52 0.42
CA LYS A 230 -7.86 -20.64 0.72
C LYS A 230 -7.54 -20.37 2.19
N ARG A 231 -8.21 -19.38 2.81
CA ARG A 231 -8.00 -19.05 4.23
C ARG A 231 -8.52 -20.13 5.17
N VAL A 232 -9.69 -20.71 4.88
CA VAL A 232 -10.24 -21.83 5.66
C VAL A 232 -9.31 -23.05 5.59
N LYS A 233 -8.80 -23.40 4.40
CA LYS A 233 -7.87 -24.51 4.23
C LYS A 233 -6.52 -24.27 4.92
N ALA A 234 -6.01 -23.04 4.94
CA ALA A 234 -4.78 -22.71 5.65
C ALA A 234 -4.95 -22.80 7.17
N GLY A 235 -6.06 -22.30 7.72
CA GLY A 235 -6.35 -22.40 9.15
C GLY A 235 -6.61 -23.82 9.64
N ALA A 236 -7.20 -24.69 8.80
CA ALA A 236 -7.44 -26.08 9.15
C ALA A 236 -6.16 -26.94 9.22
N LYS A 237 -5.10 -26.55 8.48
CA LYS A 237 -3.81 -27.25 8.50
C LYS A 237 -2.90 -26.85 9.68
N GLU A 238 -3.23 -25.80 10.43
CA GLU A 238 -2.47 -25.37 11.62
C GLU A 238 -3.00 -26.00 12.92
N THR A 239 -4.09 -26.79 12.85
CA THR A 239 -4.74 -27.44 14.00
C THR A 239 -4.63 -28.97 14.03
N GLU A 240 -3.87 -29.56 13.12
CA GLU A 240 -3.46 -30.99 13.13
C GLU A 240 -1.96 -31.10 13.42
#